data_AF-B8F0K2-F1
#
_entry.id   AF-B8F0K2-F1
#
_cell.length_a   1.000
_cell.length_b   1.000
_cell.length_c   1.000
_cell.angle_alpha   90.00
_cell.angle_beta   90.00
_cell.angle_gamma   90.00
#
_symmetry.space_group_name_H-M   'P 1'
#
loop_
_entity.id
_entity.type
_entity.pdbx_description
1 polymer ?
#
loop_
_entity_poly.entity_id
_entity_poly.type
_entity_poly.pdbx_seq_one_letter_code
_entity_poly.pdbx_strand_id
1 'polypeptide(L)' 'MDRKSTKIIAIGSIKGGVGKSTSVIIFSTLLSKKYRFFHFQTRE' A
#
# COMPACT_ATOMS: atom_id res chain seq x y z
N MET A 1 10.04 -15.39 -11.54
CA MET A 1 9.06 -14.37 -11.14
C MET A 1 7.82 -14.57 -11.98
N ASP A 2 6.67 -14.83 -11.35
CA ASP A 2 5.40 -15.04 -12.04
C ASP A 2 5.07 -13.79 -12.89
N ARG A 3 4.74 -13.97 -14.18
CA ARG A 3 4.51 -12.88 -15.14
C ARG A 3 3.15 -12.17 -14.95
N LYS A 4 2.55 -12.23 -13.76
CA LYS A 4 1.33 -11.48 -13.46
C LYS A 4 1.66 -9.99 -13.34
N SER A 5 0.94 -9.17 -14.11
CA SER A 5 1.04 -7.71 -14.04
C SER A 5 0.77 -7.24 -12.61
N THR A 6 1.83 -6.81 -11.93
CA THR A 6 1.74 -6.30 -10.56
C THR A 6 1.40 -4.82 -10.63
N LYS A 7 0.27 -4.41 -10.03
CA LYS A 7 -0.12 -2.99 -9.97
C LYS A 7 0.54 -2.32 -8.76
N ILE A 8 1.42 -1.37 -9.01
CA ILE A 8 2.13 -0.61 -7.97
C ILE A 8 1.36 0.69 -7.70
N ILE A 9 1.03 0.95 -6.43
CA ILE A 9 0.31 2.15 -5.99
C ILE A 9 1.13 2.81 -4.88
N ALA A 10 1.50 4.08 -5.07
CA ALA A 10 2.19 4.87 -4.06
C ALA A 10 1.20 5.81 -3.37
N ILE A 11 1.16 5.79 -2.04
CA ILE A 11 0.32 6.67 -1.24
C ILE A 11 1.24 7.63 -0.48
N GLY A 12 1.27 8.88 -0.92
CA GLY A 12 2.13 9.94 -0.39
C GLY A 12 1.33 11.20 -0.04
N SER A 13 1.91 12.05 0.81
CA SER A 13 1.38 13.34 1.19
C SER A 13 2.49 14.14 1.86
N ILE A 14 2.53 15.43 1.55
CA ILE A 14 3.54 16.37 2.03
C ILE A 14 3.28 16.75 3.50
N LYS A 15 2.04 16.58 3.99
CA LYS A 15 1.64 16.99 5.35
C LYS A 15 1.68 15.80 6.32
N GLY A 16 2.29 16.01 7.49
CA GLY A 16 2.26 15.06 8.61
C GLY A 16 0.84 14.90 9.18
N GLY A 17 0.53 13.72 9.73
CA GLY A 17 -0.74 13.50 10.45
C GLY A 17 -1.99 13.31 9.61
N VAL A 18 -1.90 13.23 8.27
CA VAL A 18 -3.08 13.03 7.39
C VAL A 18 -3.54 11.57 7.27
N GLY A 19 -3.01 10.67 8.12
CA GLY A 19 -3.44 9.26 8.15
C GLY A 19 -2.91 8.37 7.03
N LYS A 20 -1.88 8.77 6.27
CA LYS A 20 -1.24 7.95 5.21
C LYS A 20 -1.02 6.50 5.63
N SER A 21 -0.33 6.28 6.75
CA SER A 21 -0.01 4.95 7.26
C SER A 21 -1.26 4.15 7.61
N THR A 22 -2.24 4.79 8.26
CA THR A 22 -3.52 4.19 8.62
C THR A 22 -4.32 3.77 7.39
N SER A 23 -4.40 4.65 6.38
CA SER A 23 -5.07 4.36 5.12
C SER A 23 -4.40 3.21 4.38
N VAL A 24 -3.07 3.16 4.32
CA VAL A 24 -2.35 2.07 3.66
C VAL A 24 -2.59 0.74 4.36
N ILE A 25 -2.60 0.70 5.70
CA ILE A 25 -2.87 -0.53 6.46
C ILE A 25 -4.30 -1.03 6.19
N ILE A 26 -5.30 -0.15 6.27
CA ILE A 26 -6.70 -0.52 5.99
C ILE A 26 -6.84 -0.99 4.53
N PHE A 27 -6.26 -0.25 3.59
CA PHE A 27 -6.31 -0.58 2.17
C PHE A 27 -5.63 -1.91 1.86
N SER A 28 -4.46 -2.18 2.44
CA SER A 28 -3.74 -3.45 2.31
C SER A 28 -4.55 -4.64 2.87
N THR A 29 -5.26 -4.41 3.98
CA THR A 29 -6.13 -5.41 4.62
C THR A 29 -7.35 -5.75 3.77
N LEU A 30 -7.89 -4.77 3.03
CA LEU A 30 -9.01 -5.00 2.12
C LEU A 30 -8.55 -5.75 0.86
N LEU A 31 -7.39 -5.39 0.31
CA LEU A 31 -6.84 -6.01 -0.90
C LEU A 31 -6.34 -7.44 -0.66
N SER A 32 -5.79 -7.72 0.53
CA SER A 32 -5.28 -9.05 0.89
C SER A 32 -6.36 -10.14 0.89
N LYS A 33 -7.65 -9.76 0.99
CA LYS A 33 -8.78 -10.70 0.87
C LYS A 33 -8.94 -11.31 -0.52
N LYS A 34 -8.47 -10.64 -1.58
CA LYS A 34 -8.67 -11.08 -2.98
C LYS A 34 -7.36 -11.26 -3.75
N TYR A 35 -6.30 -10.58 -3.34
CA TYR A 35 -5.04 -10.55 -4.07
C TYR A 35 -3.85 -10.82 -3.15
N ARG A 36 -2.79 -11.39 -3.71
CA ARG A 36 -1.49 -11.45 -3.03
C ARG A 36 -0.93 -10.03 -2.96
N PHE A 37 -0.96 -9.45 -1.77
CA PHE A 37 -0.60 -8.05 -1.53
C PHE A 37 0.79 -7.95 -0.88
N PHE A 38 1.53 -6.88 -1.20
CA PHE A 38 2.81 -6.54 -0.57
C PHE A 38 2.78 -5.07 -0.15
N HIS A 39 2.98 -4.81 1.13
CA HIS A 39 3.10 -3.47 1.68
C HIS A 39 4.58 -3.11 1.84
N PHE A 40 4.99 -1.98 1.26
CA PHE A 40 6.32 -1.42 1.47
C PHE A 40 6.20 0.01 1.97
N GLN A 41 6.80 0.29 3.11
CA GLN A 41 6.88 1.63 3.68
C GLN A 41 8.30 2.16 3.47
N THR A 42 8.43 3.23 2.70
CA THR A 42 9.67 4.01 2.63
C THR A 42 9.83 4.75 3.95
N ARG A 43 11.01 4.63 4.58
CA ARG A 43 11.40 5.54 5.66
C ARG A 43 11.71 6.90 5.06
N GLU A 44 11.29 7.97 5.72
CA GLU A 44 11.87 9.31 5.50
C GLU A 44 13.32 9.32 5.98
#